data_AF-A0A397FBH7-F1
#
_entry.id   AF-A0A397FBH7-F1
#
_cell.length_a   1.000
_cell.length_b   1.000
_cell.length_c   1.000
_cell.angle_alpha   90.00
_cell.angle_beta   90.00
_cell.angle_gamma   90.00
#
_symmetry.space_group_name_H-M   'P 1'
#
loop_
_entity.id
_entity.type
_entity.pdbx_description
1 polymer ?
#
loop_
_entity_poly.entity_id
_entity_poly.type
_entity_poly.pdbx_seq_one_letter_code
_entity_poly.pdbx_strand_id
1 'polypeptide(L)'
;DIYGILSQISLMGSNIQHTARVVDLLWTSKRNYLLLIDMSLRVMLLMLYCTNYWTGLFGQNIRSGVEDNEALFWGTTMFSAVWTFGAYAVVCKMFLARGLSLSWHKRV
;
A
#
# COMPACT_ATOMS: atom_id res chain seq x y z
N ASP A 1 48.99 -26.07 -21.07
CA ASP A 1 48.12 -24.88 -21.04
C ASP A 1 47.19 -24.90 -19.82
N ILE A 2 47.75 -25.06 -18.62
CA ILE A 2 46.99 -25.25 -17.37
C ILE A 2 46.61 -23.90 -16.75
N TYR A 3 47.48 -22.90 -16.89
CA TYR A 3 47.25 -21.54 -16.40
C TYR A 3 46.11 -20.82 -17.14
N GLY A 4 45.89 -21.11 -18.44
CA GLY A 4 44.76 -20.57 -19.20
C GLY A 4 43.40 -21.12 -18.75
N ILE A 5 43.36 -22.39 -18.33
CA ILE A 5 42.14 -23.01 -17.79
C ILE A 5 41.85 -22.47 -16.38
N LEU A 6 42.88 -22.31 -15.53
CA LEU A 6 42.74 -21.69 -14.21
C LEU A 6 42.22 -20.25 -14.28
N SER A 7 42.72 -19.45 -15.22
CA SER A 7 42.24 -18.07 -15.41
C SER A 7 40.80 -18.02 -15.92
N GLN A 8 40.42 -18.91 -16.85
CA GLN A 8 39.03 -19.05 -17.29
C GLN A 8 38.09 -19.46 -16.14
N ILE A 9 38.48 -20.42 -15.31
CA ILE A 9 37.70 -20.85 -14.14
C ILE A 9 37.54 -19.70 -13.14
N SER A 10 38.60 -18.94 -12.88
CA SER A 10 38.56 -17.76 -12.00
C SER A 10 37.61 -16.68 -12.53
N LEU A 11 37.67 -16.40 -13.84
CA LEU A 11 36.76 -15.46 -14.49
C LEU A 11 35.30 -15.94 -14.46
N MET A 12 35.05 -17.22 -14.69
CA MET A 12 33.70 -17.79 -14.63
C MET A 12 33.12 -17.76 -13.21
N GLY A 13 33.93 -18.09 -12.20
CA GLY A 13 33.56 -17.98 -10.79
C GLY A 13 33.21 -16.54 -10.40
N SER A 14 34.00 -15.57 -10.86
CA SER A 14 33.72 -14.14 -10.68
C SER A 14 32.36 -13.75 -11.30
N ASN A 15 32.12 -14.10 -12.57
CA ASN A 15 30.87 -13.78 -13.26
C ASN A 15 29.63 -14.39 -12.59
N ILE A 16 29.74 -15.63 -12.09
CA ILE A 16 28.68 -16.29 -11.32
C ILE A 16 28.38 -15.52 -10.03
N GLN A 17 29.42 -15.11 -9.29
CA GLN A 17 29.25 -14.32 -8.07
C GLN A 17 28.65 -12.94 -8.34
N HIS A 18 29.02 -12.29 -9.44
CA HIS A 18 28.43 -11.02 -9.86
C HIS A 18 26.94 -11.19 -10.19
N THR A 19 26.59 -12.24 -10.93
CA THR A 19 25.19 -12.53 -11.29
C THR A 19 24.33 -12.87 -10.08
N ALA A 20 24.83 -13.70 -9.16
CA ALA A 20 24.13 -14.05 -7.93
C ALA A 20 23.79 -12.80 -7.10
N ARG A 21 24.77 -11.90 -6.94
CA ARG A 21 24.56 -10.62 -6.25
C ARG A 21 23.48 -9.75 -6.92
N VAL A 22 23.46 -9.69 -8.25
CA VAL A 22 22.43 -8.94 -8.99
C VAL A 22 21.05 -9.56 -8.77
N VAL A 23 20.93 -10.88 -8.83
CA VAL A 23 19.66 -11.58 -8.59
C VAL A 23 19.16 -11.36 -7.16
N ASP A 24 20.04 -11.40 -6.16
CA ASP A 24 19.68 -11.15 -4.75
C ASP A 24 19.17 -9.72 -4.52
N LEU A 25 19.79 -8.75 -5.19
CA LEU A 25 19.33 -7.35 -5.16
C LEU A 25 17.96 -7.21 -5.83
N LEU A 26 17.75 -7.85 -6.98
CA LEU A 26 16.45 -7.86 -7.67
C LEU A 26 15.37 -8.52 -6.81
N TRP A 27 15.67 -9.67 -6.20
CA TRP A 27 14.75 -10.37 -5.31
C TRP A 27 14.37 -9.53 -4.08
N THR A 28 15.36 -8.87 -3.48
CA THR A 28 15.13 -7.98 -2.33
C THR A 28 14.29 -6.76 -2.74
N SER A 29 14.53 -6.20 -3.91
CA SER A 29 13.71 -5.11 -4.48
C SER A 29 12.26 -5.54 -4.70
N LYS A 30 12.01 -6.74 -5.26
CA LYS A 30 10.65 -7.27 -5.45
C LYS A 30 9.91 -7.46 -4.12
N ARG A 31 10.58 -8.02 -3.11
CA ARG A 31 10.01 -8.15 -1.77
C ARG A 31 9.66 -6.79 -1.15
N ASN A 32 10.55 -5.82 -1.27
CA ASN A 32 10.32 -4.48 -0.74
C ASN A 32 9.13 -3.78 -1.44
N TYR A 33 8.99 -3.98 -2.74
CA TYR A 33 7.85 -3.47 -3.51
C TYR A 33 6.52 -4.10 -3.06
N LEU A 34 6.47 -5.42 -2.88
CA LEU A 34 5.26 -6.09 -2.38
C LEU A 34 4.89 -5.62 -0.97
N LEU A 35 5.88 -5.48 -0.07
CA LEU A 35 5.65 -5.00 1.29
C LEU A 35 5.07 -3.58 1.29
N LEU A 36 5.59 -2.71 0.41
CA LEU A 36 5.08 -1.35 0.27
C LEU A 36 3.62 -1.32 -0.17
N ILE A 37 3.22 -2.20 -1.11
CA ILE A 37 1.83 -2.34 -1.54
C ILE A 37 0.95 -2.85 -0.40
N ASP A 38 1.36 -3.91 0.28
CA ASP A 38 0.59 -4.49 1.40
C ASP A 38 0.31 -3.43 2.49
N MET A 39 1.33 -2.67 2.86
CA MET A 39 1.20 -1.59 3.85
C MET A 39 0.23 -0.50 3.40
N SER A 40 0.27 -0.11 2.12
CA SER A 40 -0.67 0.90 1.59
C SER A 40 -2.13 0.42 1.58
N LEU A 41 -2.36 -0.87 1.26
CA LEU A 41 -3.69 -1.48 1.29
C LEU A 41 -4.22 -1.55 2.74
N ARG A 42 -3.37 -1.92 3.70
CA ARG A 42 -3.73 -1.94 5.12
C ARG A 42 -4.13 -0.57 5.64
N VAL A 43 -3.40 0.49 5.26
CA VAL A 43 -3.76 1.87 5.64
C VAL A 43 -5.11 2.27 5.06
N MET A 44 -5.39 1.92 3.79
CA MET A 44 -6.70 2.16 3.18
C MET A 44 -7.82 1.44 3.95
N LEU A 45 -7.63 0.17 4.31
CA LEU A 45 -8.60 -0.61 5.08
C LEU A 45 -8.81 -0.03 6.49
N LEU A 46 -7.75 0.42 7.16
CA LEU A 46 -7.84 1.07 8.47
C LEU A 46 -8.74 2.31 8.42
N MET A 47 -8.59 3.16 7.41
CA MET A 47 -9.42 4.35 7.23
C MET A 47 -10.91 4.01 7.03
N LEU A 48 -11.19 2.93 6.28
CA LEU A 48 -12.54 2.41 6.12
C LEU A 48 -13.10 1.84 7.44
N TYR A 49 -12.28 1.15 8.24
CA TYR A 49 -12.71 0.65 9.54
C TYR A 49 -13.04 1.77 10.53
N CYS A 50 -12.30 2.87 10.54
CA CYS A 50 -12.64 4.04 11.36
C CYS A 50 -14.04 4.58 11.01
N THR A 51 -14.36 4.65 9.72
CA THR A 51 -15.68 5.10 9.24
C THR A 51 -16.78 4.12 9.64
N ASN A 52 -16.55 2.82 9.45
CA ASN A 52 -17.51 1.77 9.83
C ASN A 52 -17.75 1.72 11.34
N TYR A 53 -16.72 1.94 12.15
CA TYR A 53 -16.86 2.00 13.59
C TYR A 53 -17.70 3.21 14.00
N TRP A 54 -17.45 4.36 13.38
CA TRP A 54 -18.23 5.57 13.62
C TRP A 54 -19.71 5.36 13.27
N THR A 55 -20.03 4.92 12.05
CA THR A 55 -21.42 4.68 11.64
C THR A 55 -22.07 3.57 12.46
N GLY A 56 -21.30 2.54 12.85
CA GLY A 56 -21.77 1.45 13.70
C GLY A 56 -22.10 1.90 15.13
N LEU A 57 -21.41 2.89 15.69
CA LEU A 57 -21.74 3.47 17.00
C LEU A 57 -23.06 4.25 16.96
N PHE A 58 -23.30 5.02 15.91
CA PHE A 58 -24.52 5.82 15.76
C PHE A 58 -25.72 5.03 15.23
N GLY A 59 -25.48 3.93 14.51
CA GLY A 59 -26.53 3.05 13.97
C GLY A 59 -27.08 2.03 14.97
N GLN A 60 -26.52 1.95 16.18
CA GLN A 60 -27.02 1.06 17.22
C GLN A 60 -28.22 1.70 17.93
N ASN A 61 -29.26 0.89 18.13
CA ASN A 61 -30.46 1.28 18.88
C ASN A 61 -30.15 1.30 20.39
N ILE A 62 -29.48 2.37 20.82
CA ILE A 62 -29.24 2.67 22.23
C ILE A 62 -30.20 3.80 22.59
N ARG A 63 -30.96 3.62 23.68
CA ARG A 63 -31.95 4.58 24.20
C ARG A 63 -31.26 5.87 24.63
N SER A 64 -31.00 6.72 23.67
CA SER A 64 -30.30 7.99 23.74
C SER A 64 -31.05 8.88 22.77
N GLY A 65 -31.60 10.02 23.21
CA GLY A 65 -32.42 10.95 22.42
C GLY A 65 -31.70 11.64 21.24
N VAL A 66 -30.73 10.96 20.65
CA VAL A 66 -30.03 11.27 19.41
C VAL A 66 -30.88 10.88 18.20
N GLU A 67 -31.85 9.98 18.38
CA GLU A 67 -32.80 9.56 17.33
C GLU A 67 -33.74 10.70 16.89
N ASP A 68 -34.15 11.57 17.83
CA ASP A 68 -35.06 12.71 17.57
C ASP A 68 -34.34 13.97 17.05
N ASN A 69 -33.00 14.02 17.09
CA ASN A 69 -32.24 15.20 16.70
C ASN A 69 -31.77 15.10 15.24
N GLU A 70 -32.58 15.59 14.31
CA GLU A 70 -32.29 15.63 12.87
C GLU A 70 -30.92 16.28 12.56
N ALA A 71 -30.51 17.29 13.34
CA ALA A 71 -29.22 17.96 13.18
C ALA A 71 -28.02 17.03 13.44
N LEU A 72 -28.12 16.09 14.38
CA LEU A 72 -27.05 15.13 14.68
C LEU A 72 -26.95 14.04 13.61
N PHE A 73 -28.08 13.64 13.03
CA PHE A 73 -28.11 12.70 11.91
C PHE A 73 -27.42 13.27 10.67
N TRP A 74 -27.78 14.52 10.29
CA TRP A 74 -27.14 15.18 9.15
C TRP A 74 -25.66 15.50 9.41
N GLY A 75 -25.30 15.90 10.62
CA GLY A 75 -23.91 16.18 10.99
C GLY A 75 -23.01 14.94 10.93
N THR A 76 -23.45 13.82 11.49
CA THR A 76 -22.70 12.55 11.48
C THR A 76 -22.58 11.97 10.08
N THR A 77 -23.63 12.08 9.26
CA THR A 77 -23.62 11.65 7.85
C THR A 77 -22.65 12.49 7.01
N MET A 78 -22.70 13.83 7.14
CA MET A 78 -21.77 14.71 6.43
C MET A 78 -20.32 14.49 6.87
N PHE A 79 -20.08 14.31 8.16
CA PHE A 79 -18.74 14.00 8.68
C PHE A 79 -18.19 12.69 8.12
N SER A 80 -19.00 11.62 8.10
CA SER A 80 -18.63 10.32 7.54
C SER A 80 -18.31 10.40 6.05
N ALA A 81 -19.12 11.14 5.29
CA ALA A 81 -18.88 11.36 3.87
C ALA A 81 -17.57 12.13 3.63
N VAL A 82 -17.37 13.26 4.30
CA VAL A 82 -16.15 14.08 4.17
C VAL A 82 -14.91 13.29 4.57
N TRP A 83 -14.97 12.53 5.67
CA TRP A 83 -13.88 11.67 6.12
C TRP A 83 -13.53 10.60 5.08
N THR A 84 -14.52 9.93 4.51
CA THR A 84 -14.29 8.87 3.51
C THR A 84 -13.65 9.41 2.23
N PHE A 85 -14.16 10.54 1.72
CA PHE A 85 -13.59 11.22 0.55
C PHE A 85 -12.19 11.80 0.84
N GLY A 86 -11.99 12.38 2.02
CA GLY A 86 -10.70 12.90 2.46
C GLY A 86 -9.65 11.78 2.60
N ALA A 87 -10.03 10.67 3.23
CA ALA A 87 -9.16 9.49 3.36
C ALA A 87 -8.78 8.91 2.00
N TYR A 88 -9.73 8.81 1.05
CA TYR A 88 -9.44 8.39 -0.31
C TYR A 88 -8.43 9.32 -1.00
N ALA A 89 -8.61 10.64 -0.88
CA ALA A 89 -7.68 11.63 -1.44
C ALA A 89 -6.27 11.52 -0.83
N VAL A 90 -6.17 11.32 0.49
CA VAL A 90 -4.89 11.11 1.19
C VAL A 90 -4.21 9.83 0.71
N VAL A 91 -4.96 8.73 0.57
CA VAL A 91 -4.44 7.47 0.03
C VAL A 91 -3.91 7.69 -1.39
N CYS A 92 -4.69 8.31 -2.30
CA CYS A 92 -4.23 8.64 -3.65
C CYS A 92 -2.96 9.51 -3.65
N LYS A 93 -2.87 10.51 -2.76
CA LYS A 93 -1.68 11.34 -2.61
C LYS A 93 -0.48 10.55 -2.09
N MET A 94 -0.66 9.63 -1.14
CA MET A 94 0.41 8.74 -0.67
C MET A 94 0.88 7.79 -1.78
N PHE A 95 -0.03 7.27 -2.60
CA PHE A 95 0.32 6.44 -3.76
C PHE A 95 1.14 7.23 -4.80
N LEU A 96 0.73 8.47 -5.09
CA LEU A 96 1.46 9.37 -5.99
C LEU A 96 2.83 9.78 -5.42
N ALA A 97 2.93 10.10 -4.13
CA ALA A 97 4.18 10.48 -3.48
C ALA A 97 5.20 9.34 -3.42
N ARG A 98 4.74 8.08 -3.41
CA ARG A 98 5.59 6.89 -3.41
C ARG A 98 6.01 6.44 -4.82
N GLY A 99 5.69 7.21 -5.86
CA GLY A 99 6.14 6.92 -7.23
C GLY A 99 5.44 5.70 -7.86
N LEU A 100 4.39 5.18 -7.22
CA LEU A 100 3.48 4.21 -7.83
C LEU A 100 2.59 4.99 -8.80
N SER A 101 3.11 5.26 -9.99
CA SER A 101 2.31 5.64 -11.14
C SER A 101 1.21 4.62 -11.29
N LEU A 102 -0.03 5.01 -11.00
CA LEU A 102 -1.22 4.24 -11.35
C LEU A 102 -1.45 4.34 -12.87
N SER A 103 -0.42 4.04 -13.67
CA SER A 103 -0.58 3.89 -15.11
C SER A 103 -1.21 2.53 -15.35
N TRP A 104 -2.54 2.51 -15.34
CA TRP A 104 -3.33 1.51 -16.06
C TRP A 104 -3.17 1.73 -17.57
N HIS A 105 -1.93 1.73 -18.04
CA HIS A 105 -1.60 1.80 -19.45
C HIS A 105 -0.27 1.10 -19.64
N LYS A 106 -0.33 -0.23 -19.80
CA LYS A 106 0.67 -0.93 -20.59
C LYS A 106 0.56 -0.34 -22.00
N ARG A 107 1.48 0.56 -22.36
CA ARG A 107 1.89 0.70 -23.76
C ARG A 107 2.69 -0.56 -24.06
N VAL A 108 2.01 -1.57 -24.60
CA VAL A 108 2.58 -2.47 -25.59
C VAL A 108 2.35 -1.81 -26.93
#